data_AF-A0A2P6TSQ4-F1
#
_entry.id   AF-A0A2P6TSQ4-F1
#
_cell.length_a   1.000
_cell.length_b   1.000
_cell.length_c   1.000
_cell.angle_alpha   90.00
_cell.angle_beta   90.00
_cell.angle_gamma   90.00
#
_symmetry.space_group_name_H-M   'P 1'
#
loop_
_entity.id
_entity.type
_entity.pdbx_description
1 polymer ?
#
loop_
_entity_poly.entity_id
_entity_poly.type
_entity_poly.pdbx_seq_one_letter_code
_entity_poly.pdbx_strand_id
1 'polypeptide(L)'
;MADQSRQQVKRQRLSPRATAADAAAVQQGGASPRKQQQSAQQQAGQQPKQQQERKSKAIVMPTPVRPPTVPTDPAAWENAVLLIDKPQEWTSFDVCGKLRGALAALLKKKNRDVKVGHAGTLDPMATGLLIVCVGKGSKAVDAFMAMTKEYSGTLRLGEGTPSLDAETPVDERLPWEHITDEELLAARDGFLGEIQQLPPMYSAIKVGGKKLYEAARKGKEVERQPRTITVERFHLRRDEADRQSVHFSVVCSKGTYIRSLAADLGRALGTAAHLTALRREAIGEYSVQGSWQIQDLADQVHKLRLEQKQQQQEGAATAAGSAAAAAGEGQAAATADAEAPAAEPPAVQQMGAAAEAET
;
A
#
# COMPACT_ATOMS: atom_id res chain seq x y z
N MET A 1 -7.31 -87.61 -4.42
CA MET A 1 -7.41 -86.17 -4.75
C MET A 1 -6.01 -85.69 -5.12
N ALA A 2 -5.87 -85.12 -6.33
CA ALA A 2 -4.66 -84.64 -7.02
C ALA A 2 -3.76 -83.74 -6.15
N ASP A 3 -2.41 -83.74 -6.20
CA ASP A 3 -1.38 -83.71 -7.27
C ASP A 3 -0.92 -82.29 -7.70
N GLN A 4 0.42 -82.13 -7.74
CA GLN A 4 1.27 -81.09 -8.37
C GLN A 4 1.19 -79.62 -7.90
N SER A 5 2.18 -78.72 -8.03
CA SER A 5 3.64 -78.64 -8.21
C SER A 5 3.95 -77.20 -8.69
N ARG A 6 5.20 -76.71 -8.52
CA ARG A 6 5.87 -75.52 -9.16
C ARG A 6 5.64 -74.15 -8.48
N GLN A 7 6.60 -73.20 -8.36
CA GLN A 7 7.73 -72.75 -9.21
C GLN A 7 8.82 -72.09 -8.31
N GLN A 8 10.09 -72.50 -8.37
CA GLN A 8 11.24 -71.99 -9.15
C GLN A 8 12.02 -70.78 -8.59
N VAL A 9 13.29 -71.07 -8.26
CA VAL A 9 14.42 -70.18 -7.99
C VAL A 9 15.20 -69.95 -9.29
N LYS A 10 15.65 -68.72 -9.58
CA LYS A 10 16.75 -68.46 -10.52
C LYS A 10 17.60 -67.26 -10.09
N ARG A 11 18.88 -67.55 -9.81
CA ARG A 11 19.99 -66.62 -9.58
C ARG A 11 20.45 -65.97 -10.89
N GLN A 12 20.81 -64.68 -10.88
CA GLN A 12 21.81 -64.06 -11.78
C GLN A 12 22.52 -62.95 -10.98
N ARG A 13 23.71 -63.21 -10.44
CA ARG A 13 25.07 -62.91 -10.96
C ARG A 13 25.35 -61.41 -11.16
N LEU A 14 26.20 -60.91 -10.27
CA LEU A 14 26.92 -59.63 -10.31
C LEU A 14 28.06 -59.61 -11.35
N SER A 15 28.46 -58.38 -11.69
CA SER A 15 29.75 -57.87 -12.23
C SER A 15 29.87 -57.68 -13.75
N PRO A 16 30.77 -56.79 -14.26
CA PRO A 16 31.44 -55.63 -13.65
C PRO A 16 31.42 -54.34 -14.52
N ARG A 17 31.96 -53.27 -13.93
CA ARG A 17 32.37 -51.97 -14.49
C ARG A 17 33.45 -52.14 -15.60
N ALA A 18 33.34 -51.41 -16.71
CA ALA A 18 34.39 -51.20 -17.72
C ALA A 18 34.05 -49.90 -18.50
N THR A 19 34.75 -48.78 -18.27
CA THR A 19 35.97 -48.26 -18.94
C THR A 19 35.73 -47.59 -20.29
N ALA A 20 36.41 -46.46 -20.44
CA ALA A 20 36.45 -45.56 -21.58
C ALA A 20 37.17 -46.15 -22.81
N ALA A 21 36.98 -45.44 -23.93
CA ALA A 21 37.70 -45.47 -25.20
C ALA A 21 37.11 -46.32 -26.34
N ASP A 22 37.31 -45.78 -27.55
CA ASP A 22 36.90 -46.19 -28.91
C ASP A 22 35.42 -45.95 -29.27
N ALA A 23 35.06 -45.34 -30.41
CA ALA A 23 35.81 -44.99 -31.62
C ALA A 23 35.16 -43.80 -32.36
N ALA A 24 35.98 -43.09 -33.12
CA ALA A 24 35.59 -42.08 -34.10
C ALA A 24 35.00 -42.72 -35.37
N ALA A 25 33.95 -42.11 -35.95
CA ALA A 25 33.72 -42.02 -37.39
C ALA A 25 32.57 -41.05 -37.75
N VAL A 26 32.95 -39.91 -38.31
CA VAL A 26 32.40 -39.25 -39.53
C VAL A 26 30.86 -39.18 -39.72
N GLN A 27 30.31 -37.97 -39.70
CA GLN A 27 29.59 -37.42 -40.86
C GLN A 27 29.51 -35.88 -40.80
N GLN A 28 30.05 -35.25 -41.85
CA GLN A 28 29.97 -33.81 -42.13
C GLN A 28 28.60 -33.49 -42.75
N GLY A 29 27.92 -32.46 -42.24
CA GLY A 29 26.77 -31.83 -42.87
C GLY A 29 26.98 -30.32 -42.87
N GLY A 30 27.43 -29.78 -44.01
CA GLY A 30 27.77 -28.37 -44.18
C GLY A 30 26.54 -27.45 -44.13
N ALA A 31 26.63 -26.39 -43.32
CA ALA A 31 25.72 -25.25 -43.37
C ALA A 31 26.31 -24.15 -44.29
N SER A 32 25.45 -23.62 -45.15
CA SER A 32 25.80 -22.76 -46.30
C SER A 32 26.29 -21.34 -45.93
N PRO A 33 27.20 -20.71 -46.71
CA PRO A 33 27.97 -19.52 -46.31
C PRO A 33 27.23 -18.17 -46.36
N ARG A 34 25.90 -18.16 -46.42
CA ARG A 34 25.10 -16.93 -46.66
C ARG A 34 24.48 -16.29 -45.41
N LYS A 35 24.65 -16.87 -44.21
CA LYS A 35 24.06 -16.34 -42.97
C LYS A 35 25.04 -15.64 -42.02
N GLN A 36 26.35 -15.63 -42.31
CA GLN A 36 27.37 -15.00 -41.45
C GLN A 36 27.73 -13.55 -41.83
N GLN A 37 27.24 -13.02 -42.96
CA GLN A 37 27.54 -11.64 -43.38
C GLN A 37 26.42 -10.62 -43.08
N GLN A 38 25.25 -11.05 -42.57
CA GLN A 38 24.16 -10.13 -42.19
C GLN A 38 24.11 -9.77 -40.69
N SER A 39 24.85 -10.47 -39.82
CA SER A 39 24.90 -10.16 -38.38
C SER A 39 26.01 -9.18 -37.99
N ALA A 40 26.93 -8.84 -38.90
CA ALA A 40 28.08 -7.98 -38.62
C ALA A 40 27.89 -6.49 -38.97
N GLN A 41 26.76 -6.09 -39.57
CA GLN A 41 26.47 -4.70 -39.95
C GLN A 41 25.36 -4.02 -39.13
N GLN A 42 24.86 -4.64 -38.06
CA GLN A 42 23.87 -4.02 -37.15
C GLN A 42 24.41 -3.64 -35.76
N GLN A 43 25.73 -3.71 -35.53
CA GLN A 43 26.36 -3.39 -34.24
C GLN A 43 27.20 -2.10 -34.21
N ALA A 44 27.20 -1.29 -35.27
CA ALA A 44 27.90 0.00 -35.29
C ALA A 44 26.90 1.16 -35.32
N GLY A 45 26.44 1.61 -34.15
CA GLY A 45 25.58 2.79 -34.08
C GLY A 45 24.71 2.94 -32.83
N GLN A 46 25.25 2.69 -31.63
CA GLN A 46 24.63 3.20 -30.40
C GLN A 46 25.67 3.96 -29.60
N GLN A 47 25.76 5.26 -29.85
CA GLN A 47 26.46 6.17 -28.95
C GLN A 47 25.75 6.13 -27.58
N PRO A 48 26.49 6.13 -26.46
CA PRO A 48 25.89 6.17 -25.14
C PRO A 48 25.13 7.49 -25.00
N LYS A 49 23.80 7.41 -24.83
CA LYS A 49 22.98 8.57 -24.46
C LYS A 49 23.55 9.10 -23.15
N GLN A 50 24.12 10.31 -23.20
CA GLN A 50 24.51 11.06 -22.02
C GLN A 50 23.32 11.08 -21.07
N GLN A 51 23.47 10.38 -19.95
CA GLN A 51 22.53 10.40 -18.85
C GLN A 51 22.66 11.79 -18.25
N GLN A 52 21.81 12.73 -18.69
CA GLN A 52 21.70 14.03 -18.04
C GLN A 52 21.40 13.75 -16.56
N GLU A 53 22.39 14.01 -15.70
CA GLU A 53 22.20 14.08 -14.26
C GLU A 53 21.13 15.13 -14.00
N ARG A 54 19.88 14.67 -13.84
CA ARG A 54 18.81 15.51 -13.33
C ARG A 54 19.25 15.91 -11.94
N LYS A 55 19.70 17.16 -11.77
CA LYS A 55 19.93 17.78 -10.47
C LYS A 55 18.78 17.37 -9.55
N SER A 56 19.04 16.46 -8.62
CA SER A 56 18.01 15.94 -7.73
C SER A 56 17.59 17.09 -6.83
N LYS A 57 16.44 17.71 -7.13
CA LYS A 57 15.81 18.65 -6.20
C LYS A 57 15.68 17.93 -4.86
N ALA A 58 16.14 18.56 -3.79
CA ALA A 58 16.01 18.03 -2.44
C ALA A 58 14.55 17.60 -2.19
N ILE A 59 14.38 16.36 -1.72
CA ILE A 59 13.05 15.82 -1.40
C ILE A 59 12.56 16.58 -0.16
N VAL A 60 11.50 17.36 -0.33
CA VAL A 60 10.82 18.01 0.80
C VAL A 60 10.01 16.93 1.51
N MET A 61 10.32 16.68 2.78
CA MET A 61 9.57 15.73 3.58
C MET A 61 8.14 16.24 3.83
N PRO A 62 7.12 15.37 3.72
CA PRO A 62 5.73 15.75 3.99
C PRO A 62 5.47 16.00 5.47
N THR A 63 4.48 16.85 5.75
CA THR A 63 4.08 17.20 7.12
C THR A 63 3.18 16.12 7.72
N PRO A 64 3.51 15.55 8.89
CA PRO A 64 2.66 14.59 9.57
C PRO A 64 1.34 15.22 10.04
N VAL A 65 0.21 14.63 9.66
CA VAL A 65 -1.10 14.94 10.26
C VAL A 65 -1.32 13.99 11.42
N ARG A 66 -1.28 14.52 12.65
CA ARG A 66 -1.28 13.72 13.88
C ARG A 66 -2.66 13.73 14.57
N PRO A 67 -3.07 12.61 15.21
CA PRO A 67 -4.26 12.60 16.05
C PRO A 67 -4.18 13.66 17.18
N PRO A 68 -5.33 14.18 17.66
CA PRO A 68 -6.69 13.91 17.21
C PRO A 68 -7.21 14.94 16.18
N THR A 69 -6.35 15.80 15.63
CA THR A 69 -6.79 16.96 14.83
C THR A 69 -6.38 16.85 13.37
N VAL A 70 -7.22 17.38 12.49
CA VAL A 70 -6.98 17.43 11.05
C VAL A 70 -6.82 18.89 10.59
N PRO A 71 -5.92 19.18 9.62
CA PRO A 71 -5.77 20.53 9.10
C PRO A 71 -7.06 21.04 8.44
N THR A 72 -7.45 22.27 8.80
CA THR A 72 -8.60 22.98 8.20
C THR A 72 -8.25 23.57 6.83
N ASP A 73 -7.00 24.00 6.64
CA ASP A 73 -6.49 24.50 5.37
C ASP A 73 -6.31 23.36 4.35
N PRO A 74 -7.00 23.41 3.19
CA PRO A 74 -6.83 22.45 2.10
C PRO A 74 -5.38 22.32 1.60
N ALA A 75 -4.58 23.39 1.65
CA ALA A 75 -3.20 23.36 1.15
C ALA A 75 -2.28 22.46 1.98
N ALA A 76 -2.56 22.29 3.28
CA ALA A 76 -1.82 21.39 4.16
C ALA A 76 -1.89 19.92 3.70
N TRP A 77 -2.97 19.53 3.01
CA TRP A 77 -3.14 18.18 2.49
C TRP A 77 -2.34 17.91 1.20
N GLU A 78 -1.85 18.95 0.52
CA GLU A 78 -1.08 18.79 -0.72
C GLU A 78 0.30 18.17 -0.48
N ASN A 79 0.85 18.25 0.74
CA ASN A 79 2.13 17.67 1.12
C ASN A 79 2.06 17.02 2.49
N ALA A 80 1.04 16.20 2.71
CA ALA A 80 0.79 15.54 3.98
C ALA A 80 1.31 14.09 4.01
N VAL A 81 1.62 13.63 5.23
CA VAL A 81 1.81 12.22 5.54
C VAL A 81 0.89 11.83 6.70
N LEU A 82 0.28 10.67 6.56
CA LEU A 82 -0.64 10.08 7.51
C LEU A 82 -0.01 8.82 8.05
N LEU A 83 0.13 8.75 9.37
CA LEU A 83 0.51 7.53 10.07
C LEU A 83 -0.79 6.79 10.39
N ILE A 84 -0.97 5.59 9.86
CA ILE A 84 -2.19 4.80 10.06
C ILE A 84 -1.84 3.50 10.78
N ASP A 85 -2.56 3.15 11.84
CA ASP A 85 -2.56 1.78 12.36
C ASP A 85 -3.45 0.94 11.44
N LYS A 86 -2.83 0.14 10.56
CA LYS A 86 -3.57 -0.69 9.61
C LYS A 86 -4.29 -1.80 10.40
N PRO A 87 -5.63 -1.90 10.33
CA PRO A 87 -6.33 -3.02 10.92
C PRO A 87 -6.00 -4.33 10.19
N GLN A 88 -6.25 -5.45 10.87
CA GLN A 88 -6.13 -6.78 10.27
C GLN A 88 -7.12 -6.94 9.11
N GLU A 89 -6.84 -7.87 8.20
CA GLU A 89 -7.64 -8.21 7.00
C GLU A 89 -7.65 -7.14 5.89
N TRP A 90 -7.37 -5.89 6.22
CA TRP A 90 -7.26 -4.82 5.23
C TRP A 90 -5.95 -4.93 4.46
N THR A 91 -6.01 -4.83 3.14
CA THR A 91 -4.80 -4.61 2.35
C THR A 91 -4.30 -3.18 2.56
N SER A 92 -3.00 -2.94 2.32
CA SER A 92 -2.45 -1.57 2.30
C SER A 92 -3.13 -0.67 1.26
N PHE A 93 -3.67 -1.26 0.18
CA PHE A 93 -4.41 -0.55 -0.86
C PHE A 93 -5.83 -0.19 -0.42
N ASP A 94 -6.47 -0.99 0.42
CA ASP A 94 -7.79 -0.67 0.98
C ASP A 94 -7.73 0.58 1.86
N VAL A 95 -6.68 0.69 2.68
CA VAL A 95 -6.39 1.91 3.45
C VAL A 95 -6.25 3.12 2.53
N CYS A 96 -5.43 3.00 1.48
CA CYS A 96 -5.27 4.08 0.51
C CYS A 96 -6.59 4.43 -0.21
N GLY A 97 -7.41 3.44 -0.52
CA GLY A 97 -8.70 3.60 -1.18
C GLY A 97 -9.71 4.35 -0.31
N LYS A 98 -9.84 3.96 0.96
CA LYS A 98 -10.68 4.63 1.96
C LYS A 98 -10.26 6.08 2.17
N LEU A 99 -8.96 6.33 2.38
CA LEU A 99 -8.43 7.69 2.56
C LEU A 99 -8.59 8.56 1.32
N ARG A 100 -8.34 8.02 0.12
CA ARG A 100 -8.58 8.74 -1.14
C ARG A 100 -10.04 9.18 -1.27
N GLY A 101 -10.99 8.32 -0.92
CA GLY A 101 -12.41 8.65 -0.93
C GLY A 101 -12.76 9.78 0.03
N ALA A 102 -12.30 9.69 1.29
CA ALA A 102 -12.53 10.71 2.30
C ALA A 102 -11.92 12.08 1.92
N LEU A 103 -10.65 12.08 1.49
CA LEU A 103 -9.94 13.31 1.13
C LEU A 103 -10.47 13.96 -0.14
N ALA A 104 -10.87 13.17 -1.14
CA ALA A 104 -11.50 13.72 -2.34
C ALA A 104 -12.80 14.48 -2.02
N ALA A 105 -13.58 13.96 -1.07
CA ALA A 105 -14.81 14.56 -0.62
C ALA A 105 -14.59 15.86 0.18
N LEU A 106 -13.54 15.91 1.02
CA LEU A 106 -13.13 17.10 1.76
C LEU A 106 -12.57 18.18 0.81
N LEU A 107 -11.62 17.82 -0.05
CA LEU A 107 -10.91 18.74 -0.94
C LEU A 107 -11.71 19.13 -2.20
N LYS A 108 -13.00 18.75 -2.27
CA LYS A 108 -13.91 19.01 -3.41
C LYS A 108 -13.31 18.60 -4.77
N LYS A 109 -12.48 17.55 -4.80
CA LYS A 109 -11.85 17.04 -6.02
C LYS A 109 -12.81 16.15 -6.79
N LYS A 110 -13.11 16.49 -8.04
CA LYS A 110 -13.90 15.65 -8.94
C LYS A 110 -13.15 14.33 -9.22
N ASN A 111 -13.87 13.24 -9.47
CA ASN A 111 -13.33 11.93 -9.85
C ASN A 111 -12.32 11.28 -8.88
N ARG A 112 -12.31 11.66 -7.60
CA ARG A 112 -11.34 11.17 -6.60
C ARG A 112 -9.87 11.38 -7.00
N ASP A 113 -9.59 12.48 -7.70
CA ASP A 113 -8.25 12.86 -8.12
C ASP A 113 -7.43 13.45 -6.96
N VAL A 114 -7.17 12.60 -5.96
CA VAL A 114 -6.25 12.85 -4.85
C VAL A 114 -5.18 11.78 -4.91
N LYS A 115 -3.93 12.22 -5.08
CA LYS A 115 -2.79 11.31 -5.08
C LYS A 115 -2.58 10.78 -3.67
N VAL A 116 -2.78 9.48 -3.49
CA VAL A 116 -2.61 8.76 -2.22
C VAL A 116 -1.83 7.49 -2.49
N GLY A 117 -0.71 7.29 -1.78
CA GLY A 117 0.11 6.09 -1.87
C GLY A 117 0.81 5.81 -0.55
N HIS A 118 1.16 4.55 -0.28
CA HIS A 118 1.80 4.14 0.98
C HIS A 118 3.31 3.89 0.80
N ALA A 119 4.06 3.97 1.89
CA ALA A 119 5.50 3.76 1.92
C ALA A 119 5.90 2.42 2.56
N GLY A 120 5.57 1.34 1.85
CA GLY A 120 5.86 -0.03 2.29
C GLY A 120 4.58 -0.81 2.60
N THR A 121 4.35 -1.87 1.83
CA THR A 121 3.19 -2.76 1.99
C THR A 121 3.25 -3.49 3.33
N LEU A 122 2.10 -3.66 3.96
CA LEU A 122 1.83 -4.68 4.96
C LEU A 122 0.90 -5.74 4.35
N ASP A 123 1.20 -6.99 4.66
CA ASP A 123 0.35 -8.14 4.31
C ASP A 123 -1.04 -7.98 4.96
N PRO A 124 -2.12 -8.55 4.38
CA PRO A 124 -3.47 -8.40 4.92
C PRO A 124 -3.59 -8.86 6.38
N MET A 125 -3.03 -10.02 6.75
CA MET A 125 -3.01 -10.48 8.15
C MET A 125 -2.18 -9.62 9.10
N ALA A 126 -1.25 -8.82 8.60
CA ALA A 126 -0.39 -7.98 9.44
C ALA A 126 -1.16 -6.74 9.92
N THR A 127 -0.78 -6.17 11.05
CA THR A 127 -1.33 -4.90 11.57
C THR A 127 -0.23 -3.85 11.75
N GLY A 128 -0.59 -2.67 12.25
CA GLY A 128 0.39 -1.68 12.69
C GLY A 128 0.67 -0.60 11.65
N LEU A 129 1.78 0.11 11.86
CA LEU A 129 2.09 1.36 11.19
C LEU A 129 2.17 1.22 9.66
N LEU A 130 1.31 1.97 8.97
CA LEU A 130 1.34 2.21 7.55
C LEU A 130 1.48 3.71 7.29
N ILE A 131 2.62 4.11 6.74
CA ILE A 131 2.85 5.50 6.31
C ILE A 131 2.14 5.71 4.97
N VAL A 132 1.18 6.64 4.93
CA VAL A 132 0.42 7.02 3.74
C VAL A 132 0.73 8.46 3.36
N CYS A 133 1.28 8.66 2.17
CA CYS A 133 1.61 9.96 1.61
C CYS A 133 0.45 10.50 0.75
N VAL A 134 0.17 11.79 0.90
CA VAL A 134 -0.87 12.52 0.15
C VAL A 134 -0.23 13.59 -0.75
N GLY A 135 -0.75 13.74 -1.96
CA GLY A 135 -0.33 14.79 -2.90
C GLY A 135 1.17 14.69 -3.28
N LYS A 136 1.87 15.81 -3.14
CA LYS A 136 3.32 15.97 -3.35
C LYS A 136 4.15 15.13 -2.36
N GLY A 137 3.59 14.78 -1.20
CA GLY A 137 4.24 13.93 -0.21
C GLY A 137 4.59 12.54 -0.76
N SER A 138 3.89 12.08 -1.80
CA SER A 138 4.23 10.84 -2.52
C SER A 138 5.65 10.79 -3.08
N LYS A 139 6.33 11.93 -3.24
CA LYS A 139 7.75 12.01 -3.64
C LYS A 139 8.71 11.54 -2.55
N ALA A 140 8.28 11.46 -1.29
CA ALA A 140 9.08 11.00 -0.15
C ALA A 140 8.92 9.50 0.15
N VAL A 141 8.10 8.76 -0.63
CA VAL A 141 7.86 7.32 -0.42
C VAL A 141 9.17 6.53 -0.37
N ASP A 142 10.10 6.78 -1.28
CA ASP A 142 11.37 6.06 -1.32
C ASP A 142 12.24 6.33 -0.08
N ALA A 143 12.17 7.55 0.48
CA ALA A 143 12.88 7.90 1.71
C ALA A 143 12.35 7.12 2.91
N PHE A 144 11.03 7.05 3.10
CA PHE A 144 10.40 6.23 4.14
C PHE A 144 10.66 4.73 3.93
N MET A 145 10.60 4.26 2.68
CA MET A 145 10.93 2.87 2.35
C MET A 145 12.37 2.50 2.67
N ALA A 146 13.30 3.46 2.62
CA ALA A 146 14.71 3.24 2.93
C ALA A 146 15.01 3.10 4.43
N MET A 147 14.15 3.62 5.32
CA MET A 147 14.36 3.57 6.77
C MET A 147 14.39 2.14 7.32
N THR A 148 14.85 1.96 8.56
CA THR A 148 14.69 0.70 9.30
C THR A 148 13.23 0.49 9.69
N LYS A 149 12.86 -0.76 9.98
CA LYS A 149 11.51 -1.12 10.42
C LYS A 149 11.60 -1.98 11.67
N GLU A 150 10.65 -1.75 12.58
CA GLU A 150 10.47 -2.57 13.78
C GLU A 150 9.16 -3.35 13.66
N TYR A 151 9.24 -4.66 13.91
CA TYR A 151 8.09 -5.55 13.92
C TYR A 151 8.03 -6.33 15.22
N SER A 152 6.82 -6.66 15.63
CA SER A 152 6.52 -7.65 16.65
C SER A 152 5.58 -8.71 16.06
N GLY A 153 5.49 -9.88 16.70
CA GLY A 153 4.57 -10.91 16.25
C GLY A 153 4.78 -12.26 16.92
N THR A 154 4.17 -13.27 16.30
CA THR A 154 4.25 -14.65 16.74
C THR A 154 4.54 -15.55 15.54
N LEU A 155 5.49 -16.46 15.71
CA LEU A 155 5.72 -17.58 14.81
C LEU A 155 5.27 -18.88 15.47
N ARG A 156 4.87 -19.86 14.65
CA ARG A 156 4.45 -21.19 15.11
C ARG A 156 5.40 -22.24 14.56
N LEU A 157 6.04 -22.99 15.46
CA LEU A 157 6.97 -24.07 15.11
C LEU A 157 6.21 -25.34 14.68
N GLY A 158 6.85 -26.23 13.94
CA GLY A 158 6.28 -27.51 13.51
C GLY A 158 5.24 -27.42 12.40
N GLU A 159 4.92 -26.23 11.89
CA GLU A 159 3.93 -26.01 10.84
C GLU A 159 4.48 -25.10 9.74
N GLY A 160 4.37 -25.55 8.49
CA GLY A 160 4.65 -24.76 7.29
C GLY A 160 3.37 -24.41 6.52
N THR A 161 3.40 -23.28 5.81
CA THR A 161 2.33 -22.89 4.89
C THR A 161 2.93 -22.35 3.59
N PRO A 162 2.23 -22.46 2.44
CA PRO A 162 2.73 -21.92 1.17
C PRO A 162 3.03 -20.41 1.18
N SER A 163 2.27 -19.63 1.96
CA SER A 163 2.44 -18.17 2.10
C SER A 163 3.47 -17.79 3.17
N LEU A 164 3.99 -18.75 3.94
CA LEU A 164 4.88 -18.57 5.09
C LEU A 164 4.23 -17.73 6.22
N ASP A 165 2.91 -17.72 6.23
CA ASP A 165 2.06 -17.04 7.19
C ASP A 165 0.70 -17.74 7.30
N ALA A 166 -0.18 -17.25 8.18
CA ALA A 166 -1.49 -17.88 8.44
C ALA A 166 -2.57 -17.58 7.39
N GLU A 167 -2.24 -16.94 6.26
CA GLU A 167 -3.22 -16.65 5.20
C GLU A 167 -3.56 -17.88 4.33
N THR A 168 -2.73 -18.91 4.36
CA THR A 168 -2.97 -20.17 3.65
C THR A 168 -2.97 -21.37 4.61
N PRO A 169 -3.69 -22.46 4.27
CA PRO A 169 -3.71 -23.66 5.10
C PRO A 169 -2.30 -24.26 5.27
N VAL A 170 -2.09 -24.93 6.41
CA VAL A 170 -0.89 -25.72 6.69
C VAL A 170 -0.74 -26.85 5.68
N ASP A 171 0.41 -26.92 5.02
CA ASP A 171 0.77 -27.96 4.05
C ASP A 171 1.93 -28.86 4.51
N GLU A 172 2.64 -28.44 5.56
CA GLU A 172 3.75 -29.20 6.15
C GLU A 172 3.62 -29.27 7.68
N ARG A 173 3.84 -30.45 8.25
CA ARG A 173 3.90 -30.65 9.70
C ARG A 173 5.15 -31.45 10.05
N LEU A 174 6.00 -30.90 10.92
CA LEU A 174 7.24 -31.51 11.38
C LEU A 174 7.29 -31.51 12.92
N PRO A 175 8.00 -32.47 13.55
CA PRO A 175 8.23 -32.43 14.98
C PRO A 175 8.88 -31.12 15.41
N TRP A 176 8.54 -30.63 16.61
CA TRP A 176 9.10 -29.37 17.15
C TRP A 176 9.40 -29.45 18.64
N GLU A 177 8.86 -30.47 19.33
CA GLU A 177 8.96 -30.68 20.77
C GLU A 177 10.39 -30.92 21.25
N HIS A 178 11.28 -31.30 20.34
CA HIS A 178 12.71 -31.46 20.60
C HIS A 178 13.44 -30.12 20.75
N ILE A 179 12.86 -29.01 20.28
CA ILE A 179 13.51 -27.70 20.25
C ILE A 179 13.48 -27.06 21.63
N THR A 180 14.64 -26.91 22.22
CA THR A 180 14.85 -26.21 23.50
C THR A 180 14.84 -24.68 23.33
N ASP A 181 14.79 -23.95 24.44
CA ASP A 181 14.85 -22.48 24.40
C ASP A 181 16.28 -22.01 24.10
N GLU A 182 17.28 -22.76 24.55
CA GLU A 182 18.69 -22.54 24.26
C GLU A 182 18.99 -22.71 22.76
N GLU A 183 18.47 -23.77 22.13
CA GLU A 183 18.61 -23.98 20.67
C GLU A 183 17.90 -22.90 19.87
N LEU A 184 16.71 -22.48 20.31
CA LEU A 184 15.96 -21.39 19.69
C LEU A 184 16.78 -20.08 19.68
N LEU A 185 17.38 -19.73 20.82
CA LEU A 185 18.21 -18.54 20.93
C LEU A 185 19.52 -18.68 20.14
N ALA A 186 20.17 -19.85 20.16
CA ALA A 186 21.39 -20.11 19.41
C ALA A 186 21.16 -20.03 17.88
N ALA A 187 20.07 -20.62 17.38
CA ALA A 187 19.72 -20.53 15.96
C ALA A 187 19.46 -19.07 15.53
N ARG A 188 18.79 -18.29 16.39
CA ARG A 188 18.53 -16.86 16.16
C ARG A 188 19.80 -16.03 15.99
N ASP A 189 20.94 -16.39 16.59
CA ASP A 189 22.20 -15.66 16.41
C ASP A 189 22.66 -15.64 14.95
N GLY A 190 22.40 -16.73 14.20
CA GLY A 190 22.72 -16.82 12.77
C GLY A 190 21.90 -15.87 11.88
N PHE A 191 20.88 -15.21 12.43
CA PHE A 191 20.02 -14.26 11.73
C PHE A 191 20.32 -12.81 12.08
N LEU A 192 21.25 -12.53 13.00
CA LEU A 192 21.66 -11.17 13.34
C LEU A 192 22.74 -10.66 12.38
N GLY A 193 22.75 -9.35 12.15
CA GLY A 193 23.71 -8.70 11.25
C GLY A 193 23.31 -8.82 9.78
N GLU A 194 24.31 -8.81 8.89
CA GLU A 194 24.11 -8.87 7.45
C GLU A 194 23.93 -10.32 6.98
N ILE A 195 22.79 -10.62 6.35
CA ILE A 195 22.46 -11.96 5.86
C ILE A 195 21.85 -11.93 4.46
N GLN A 196 21.93 -13.07 3.77
CA GLN A 196 21.29 -13.29 2.47
C GLN A 196 19.91 -13.91 2.69
N GLN A 197 18.85 -13.22 2.30
CA GLN A 197 17.48 -13.70 2.42
C GLN A 197 16.86 -13.95 1.04
N LEU A 198 16.21 -15.10 0.87
CA LEU A 198 15.39 -15.38 -0.30
C LEU A 198 13.96 -14.81 -0.10
N PRO A 199 13.50 -13.87 -0.95
CA PRO A 199 12.14 -13.37 -0.85
C PRO A 199 11.08 -14.46 -1.04
N PRO A 200 9.91 -14.38 -0.39
CA PRO A 200 8.84 -15.36 -0.55
C PRO A 200 8.18 -15.26 -1.94
N MET A 201 7.55 -16.35 -2.38
CA MET A 201 6.77 -16.39 -3.64
C MET A 201 5.59 -15.41 -3.59
N TYR A 202 4.93 -15.30 -2.44
CA TYR A 202 3.85 -14.35 -2.20
C TYR A 202 4.39 -12.95 -1.86
N SER A 203 5.07 -12.32 -2.82
CA SER A 203 5.63 -10.97 -2.67
C SER A 203 5.28 -10.04 -3.83
N ALA A 204 5.40 -8.73 -3.59
CA ALA A 204 5.15 -7.69 -4.59
C ALA A 204 6.33 -7.47 -5.57
N ILE A 205 7.43 -8.20 -5.42
CA ILE A 205 8.60 -8.12 -6.32
C ILE A 205 8.17 -8.50 -7.74
N LYS A 206 8.73 -7.81 -8.74
CA LYS A 206 8.55 -8.14 -10.14
C LYS A 206 9.74 -8.94 -10.67
N VAL A 207 9.47 -10.04 -11.37
CA VAL A 207 10.45 -10.82 -12.13
C VAL A 207 9.92 -10.92 -13.56
N GLY A 208 10.72 -10.52 -14.55
CA GLY A 208 10.28 -10.47 -15.96
C GLY A 208 9.05 -9.57 -16.20
N GLY A 209 8.90 -8.50 -15.41
CA GLY A 209 7.78 -7.54 -15.51
C GLY A 209 6.48 -7.95 -14.82
N LYS A 210 6.35 -9.20 -14.33
CA LYS A 210 5.16 -9.71 -13.62
C LYS A 210 5.43 -9.79 -12.12
N LYS A 211 4.42 -9.52 -11.29
CA LYS A 211 4.56 -9.60 -9.81
C LYS A 211 4.55 -11.06 -9.36
N LEU A 212 5.39 -11.41 -8.38
CA LEU A 212 5.55 -12.79 -7.91
C LEU A 212 4.26 -13.38 -7.31
N TYR A 213 3.50 -12.60 -6.52
CA TYR A 213 2.23 -13.11 -5.96
C TYR A 213 1.21 -13.52 -7.04
N GLU A 214 1.23 -12.90 -8.22
CA GLU A 214 0.33 -13.27 -9.33
C GLU A 214 0.72 -14.61 -9.96
N ALA A 215 2.01 -14.95 -9.94
CA ALA A 215 2.51 -16.25 -10.38
C ALA A 215 2.24 -17.33 -9.33
N ALA A 216 2.45 -17.02 -8.05
CA ALA A 216 2.19 -17.94 -6.93
C ALA A 216 0.72 -18.39 -6.88
N ARG A 217 -0.23 -17.46 -7.04
CA ARG A 217 -1.67 -17.77 -7.11
C ARG A 217 -2.06 -18.65 -8.32
N LYS A 218 -1.21 -18.73 -9.34
CA LYS A 218 -1.38 -19.59 -10.51
C LYS A 218 -0.62 -20.91 -10.39
N GLY A 219 -0.07 -21.21 -9.21
CA GLY A 219 0.74 -22.40 -8.95
C GLY A 219 2.07 -22.41 -9.71
N LYS A 220 2.57 -21.24 -10.15
CA LYS A 220 3.82 -21.15 -10.92
C LYS A 220 4.96 -20.70 -10.02
N GLU A 221 5.96 -21.56 -9.90
CA GLU A 221 7.20 -21.20 -9.24
C GLU A 221 8.07 -20.34 -10.18
N VAL A 222 8.70 -19.32 -9.60
CA VAL A 222 9.58 -18.39 -10.31
C VAL A 222 10.89 -18.32 -9.54
N GLU A 223 12.00 -18.44 -10.28
CA GLU A 223 13.33 -18.32 -9.70
C GLU A 223 13.53 -16.91 -9.10
N ARG A 224 14.07 -16.87 -7.89
CA ARG A 224 14.28 -15.66 -7.10
C ARG A 224 15.74 -15.60 -6.68
N GLN A 225 16.34 -14.42 -6.75
CA GLN A 225 17.70 -14.20 -6.28
C GLN A 225 17.69 -13.76 -4.81
N PRO A 226 18.58 -14.30 -3.96
CA PRO A 226 18.78 -13.82 -2.60
C PRO A 226 19.13 -12.33 -2.57
N ARG A 227 18.73 -11.65 -1.49
CA ARG A 227 19.01 -10.23 -1.26
C ARG A 227 19.67 -10.04 0.09
N THR A 228 20.63 -9.13 0.13
CA THR A 228 21.27 -8.71 1.37
C THR A 228 20.28 -7.88 2.19
N ILE A 229 20.13 -8.28 3.44
CA ILE A 229 19.37 -7.57 4.47
C ILE A 229 20.21 -7.46 5.73
N THR A 230 19.82 -6.56 6.62
CA THR A 230 20.42 -6.43 7.95
C THR A 230 19.34 -6.60 9.01
N VAL A 231 19.59 -7.47 9.98
CA VAL A 231 18.78 -7.61 11.19
C VAL A 231 19.57 -7.03 12.36
N GLU A 232 19.16 -5.86 12.83
CA GLU A 232 19.86 -5.11 13.87
C GLU A 232 19.57 -5.68 15.27
N ARG A 233 18.32 -6.10 15.50
CA ARG A 233 17.88 -6.74 16.73
C ARG A 233 16.88 -7.82 16.41
N PHE A 234 16.96 -8.94 17.12
CA PHE A 234 15.98 -10.01 17.04
C PHE A 234 15.85 -10.66 18.41
N HIS A 235 14.72 -10.44 19.06
CA HIS A 235 14.38 -11.03 20.34
C HIS A 235 13.33 -12.11 20.11
N LEU A 236 13.51 -13.24 20.80
CA LEU A 236 12.57 -14.35 20.80
C LEU A 236 12.20 -14.69 22.24
N ARG A 237 10.95 -15.06 22.46
CA ARG A 237 10.45 -15.62 23.72
C ARG A 237 9.42 -16.68 23.40
N ARG A 238 9.63 -17.91 23.88
CA ARG A 238 8.64 -18.97 23.77
C ARG A 238 7.43 -18.66 24.67
N ASP A 239 6.23 -18.92 24.17
CA ASP A 239 5.00 -18.78 24.96
C ASP A 239 4.93 -19.90 26.02
N GLU A 240 4.52 -19.55 27.23
CA GLU A 240 4.48 -20.46 28.39
C GLU A 240 3.26 -21.39 28.35
N ALA A 241 2.15 -20.95 27.76
CA ALA A 241 0.90 -21.70 27.65
C ALA A 241 0.84 -22.53 26.36
N ASP A 242 1.41 -22.03 25.27
CA ASP A 242 1.57 -22.73 23.99
C ASP A 242 3.03 -22.75 23.56
N ARG A 243 3.78 -23.78 24.01
CA ARG A 243 5.21 -23.91 23.66
C ARG A 243 5.49 -24.01 22.16
N GLN A 244 4.50 -24.28 21.32
CA GLN A 244 4.66 -24.27 19.86
C GLN A 244 4.76 -22.85 19.30
N SER A 245 4.24 -21.87 20.04
CA SER A 245 4.24 -20.46 19.68
C SER A 245 5.45 -19.74 20.27
N VAL A 246 6.07 -18.88 19.46
CA VAL A 246 7.22 -18.06 19.85
C VAL A 246 6.93 -16.61 19.48
N HIS A 247 6.93 -15.74 20.48
CA HIS A 247 6.84 -14.31 20.28
C HIS A 247 8.17 -13.72 19.86
N PHE A 248 8.13 -12.68 19.04
CA PHE A 248 9.33 -11.98 18.63
C PHE A 248 9.18 -10.46 18.57
N SER A 249 10.33 -9.79 18.64
CA SER A 249 10.51 -8.41 18.22
C SER A 249 11.77 -8.33 17.35
N VAL A 250 11.71 -7.60 16.23
CA VAL A 250 12.79 -7.52 15.26
C VAL A 250 12.92 -6.12 14.67
N VAL A 251 14.15 -5.62 14.62
CA VAL A 251 14.51 -4.39 13.88
C VAL A 251 15.34 -4.78 12.67
N CYS A 252 14.92 -4.38 11.49
CA CYS A 252 15.56 -4.79 10.25
C CYS A 252 15.59 -3.71 9.17
N SER A 253 16.48 -3.90 8.21
CA SER A 253 16.63 -3.05 7.04
C SER A 253 15.43 -3.16 6.11
N LYS A 254 15.35 -2.22 5.15
CA LYS A 254 14.38 -2.29 4.06
C LYS A 254 14.47 -3.62 3.29
N GLY A 255 13.34 -4.09 2.79
CA GLY A 255 13.28 -5.28 1.93
C GLY A 255 13.35 -6.61 2.69
N THR A 256 13.47 -6.60 4.01
CA THR A 256 13.37 -7.79 4.86
C THR A 256 11.95 -8.35 4.85
N TYR A 257 11.82 -9.64 4.57
CA TYR A 257 10.59 -10.40 4.69
C TYR A 257 10.59 -11.15 6.02
N ILE A 258 9.77 -10.70 6.97
CA ILE A 258 9.64 -11.35 8.28
C ILE A 258 9.09 -12.78 8.14
N ARG A 259 8.25 -13.01 7.13
CA ARG A 259 7.74 -14.34 6.76
C ARG A 259 8.86 -15.33 6.41
N SER A 260 9.79 -14.90 5.54
CA SER A 260 10.98 -15.70 5.23
C SER A 260 11.85 -15.89 6.48
N LEU A 261 12.04 -14.85 7.29
CA LEU A 261 12.85 -14.93 8.52
C LEU A 261 12.32 -16.02 9.48
N ALA A 262 11.00 -16.09 9.67
CA ALA A 262 10.38 -17.12 10.50
C ALA A 262 10.57 -18.53 9.92
N ALA A 263 10.31 -18.70 8.62
CA ALA A 263 10.48 -19.99 7.94
C ALA A 263 11.94 -20.45 7.94
N ASP A 264 12.88 -19.54 7.71
CA ASP A 264 14.32 -19.81 7.73
C ASP A 264 14.78 -20.23 9.13
N LEU A 265 14.29 -19.57 10.18
CA LEU A 265 14.56 -19.95 11.56
C LEU A 265 14.04 -21.36 11.87
N GLY A 266 12.81 -21.68 11.44
CA GLY A 266 12.26 -23.04 11.57
C GLY A 266 13.16 -24.09 10.92
N ARG A 267 13.62 -23.83 9.69
CA ARG A 267 14.52 -24.73 8.96
C ARG A 267 15.87 -24.89 9.65
N ALA A 268 16.44 -23.81 10.20
CA ALA A 268 17.68 -23.87 10.97
C ALA A 268 17.55 -24.73 12.24
N LEU A 269 16.35 -24.80 12.81
CA LEU A 269 16.01 -25.64 13.96
C LEU A 269 15.60 -27.07 13.58
N GLY A 270 15.65 -27.45 12.30
CA GLY A 270 15.26 -28.77 11.84
C GLY A 270 13.74 -29.01 11.83
N THR A 271 12.94 -27.95 11.77
CA THR A 271 11.47 -28.01 11.72
C THR A 271 10.89 -27.06 10.66
N ALA A 272 9.56 -26.94 10.61
CA ALA A 272 8.86 -25.93 9.83
C ALA A 272 8.42 -24.77 10.73
N ALA A 273 8.29 -23.57 10.16
CA ALA A 273 7.68 -22.45 10.88
C ALA A 273 7.02 -21.45 9.93
N HIS A 274 5.98 -20.78 10.42
CA HIS A 274 5.31 -19.68 9.71
C HIS A 274 4.84 -18.60 10.71
N LEU A 275 4.51 -17.42 10.21
CA LEU A 275 3.93 -16.35 11.05
C LEU A 275 2.44 -16.59 11.32
N THR A 276 2.02 -16.48 12.58
CA THR A 276 0.61 -16.47 12.97
C THR A 276 0.10 -15.07 13.30
N ALA A 277 1.00 -14.16 13.69
CA ALA A 277 0.70 -12.75 13.89
C ALA A 277 1.90 -11.88 13.48
N LEU A 278 1.61 -10.71 12.92
CA LEU A 278 2.64 -9.73 12.56
C LEU A 278 2.10 -8.31 12.78
N ARG A 279 2.87 -7.47 13.45
CA ARG A 279 2.58 -6.06 13.65
C ARG A 279 3.82 -5.23 13.36
N ARG A 280 3.67 -4.18 12.56
CA ARG A 280 4.76 -3.18 12.37
C ARG A 280 4.61 -2.08 13.40
N GLU A 281 5.54 -2.00 14.33
CA GLU A 281 5.51 -1.01 15.40
C GLU A 281 6.06 0.33 14.95
N ALA A 282 7.11 0.32 14.12
CA ALA A 282 7.78 1.55 13.68
C ALA A 282 8.40 1.47 12.28
N ILE A 283 8.59 2.64 11.68
CA ILE A 283 9.39 2.88 10.47
C ILE A 283 10.30 4.08 10.78
N GLY A 284 11.61 3.86 10.95
CA GLY A 284 12.53 4.91 11.39
C GLY A 284 12.06 5.59 12.68
N GLU A 285 11.91 6.90 12.65
CA GLU A 285 11.41 7.71 13.77
C GLU A 285 9.88 7.67 13.97
N TYR A 286 9.13 7.09 13.03
CA TYR A 286 7.67 7.05 13.08
C TYR A 286 7.20 5.80 13.83
N SER A 287 6.36 5.99 14.84
CA SER A 287 5.79 4.92 15.66
C SER A 287 4.27 4.82 15.49
N VAL A 288 3.75 3.59 15.62
CA VAL A 288 2.31 3.30 15.61
C VAL A 288 1.55 3.97 16.77
N GLN A 289 2.21 4.26 17.89
CA GLN A 289 1.58 4.94 19.04
C GLN A 289 1.04 6.34 18.69
N GLY A 290 1.65 7.01 17.71
CA GLY A 290 1.21 8.32 17.21
C GLY A 290 0.35 8.24 15.94
N SER A 291 -0.17 7.07 15.61
CA SER A 291 -0.91 6.84 14.37
C SER A 291 -2.42 6.92 14.56
N TRP A 292 -3.12 7.21 13.47
CA TRP A 292 -4.57 7.21 13.41
C TRP A 292 -5.10 5.79 13.31
N GLN A 293 -6.17 5.49 14.05
CA GLN A 293 -7.12 4.49 13.60
C GLN A 293 -7.82 5.02 12.34
N ILE A 294 -7.99 4.16 11.33
CA ILE A 294 -8.51 4.59 10.04
C ILE A 294 -9.91 5.21 10.13
N GLN A 295 -10.73 4.72 11.06
CA GLN A 295 -12.08 5.17 11.26
C GLN A 295 -12.11 6.57 11.91
N ASP A 296 -11.31 6.79 12.96
CA ASP A 296 -11.18 8.08 13.62
C ASP A 296 -10.77 9.20 12.65
N LEU A 297 -9.78 8.93 11.79
CA LEU A 297 -9.36 9.90 10.77
C LEU A 297 -10.47 10.17 9.76
N ALA A 298 -11.18 9.12 9.31
CA ALA A 298 -12.29 9.27 8.38
C ALA A 298 -13.42 10.12 8.99
N ASP A 299 -13.69 9.95 10.28
CA ASP A 299 -14.72 10.68 11.01
C ASP A 299 -14.33 12.15 11.23
N GLN A 300 -13.07 12.44 11.57
CA GLN A 300 -12.57 13.82 11.66
C GLN A 300 -12.63 14.54 10.31
N VAL A 301 -12.24 13.86 9.22
CA VAL A 301 -12.35 14.41 7.85
C VAL A 301 -13.81 14.64 7.47
N HIS A 302 -14.71 13.74 7.86
CA HIS A 302 -16.15 13.89 7.63
C HIS A 302 -16.73 15.08 8.40
N LYS A 303 -16.40 15.20 9.68
CA LYS A 303 -16.81 16.31 10.55
C LYS A 303 -16.39 17.66 9.97
N LEU A 304 -15.11 17.81 9.62
CA LEU A 304 -14.58 19.04 9.01
C LEU A 304 -15.33 19.39 7.72
N ARG A 305 -15.66 18.39 6.90
CA ARG A 305 -16.45 18.60 5.67
C ARG A 305 -17.86 19.12 5.97
N LEU A 306 -18.51 18.64 7.03
CA LEU A 306 -19.84 19.12 7.43
C LEU A 306 -19.76 20.56 7.93
N GLU A 307 -18.78 20.88 8.78
CA GLU A 307 -18.54 22.24 9.29
C GLU A 307 -18.31 23.23 8.13
N GLN A 308 -17.48 22.87 7.14
CA GLN A 308 -17.26 23.70 5.95
C GLN A 308 -18.52 23.92 5.10
N LYS A 309 -19.45 22.95 5.07
CA LYS A 309 -20.74 23.12 4.38
C LYS A 309 -21.66 24.06 5.13
N GLN A 310 -21.73 23.92 6.45
CA GLN A 310 -22.56 24.78 7.29
C GLN A 310 -22.09 26.23 7.22
N GLN A 311 -20.78 26.48 7.34
CA GLN A 311 -20.21 27.84 7.20
C GLN A 311 -20.51 28.47 5.82
N GLN A 312 -20.54 27.67 4.75
CA GLN A 312 -20.91 28.15 3.41
C GLN A 312 -22.40 28.52 3.31
N GLN A 313 -23.28 27.75 3.97
CA GLN A 313 -24.71 28.03 4.00
C GLN A 313 -25.03 29.27 4.84
N GLU A 314 -24.41 29.39 6.01
CA GLU A 314 -24.53 30.56 6.88
C GLU A 314 -24.00 31.81 6.19
N GLY A 315 -22.79 31.76 5.60
CA GLY A 315 -22.24 32.88 4.84
C GLY A 315 -23.09 33.28 3.64
N ALA A 316 -23.69 32.32 2.93
CA ALA A 316 -24.62 32.59 1.84
C ALA A 316 -25.92 33.25 2.33
N ALA A 317 -26.45 32.81 3.48
CA ALA A 317 -27.63 33.42 4.09
C ALA A 317 -27.37 34.84 4.60
N THR A 318 -26.21 35.10 5.23
CA THR A 318 -25.81 36.44 5.66
C THR A 318 -25.60 37.38 4.47
N ALA A 319 -24.93 36.90 3.41
CA ALA A 319 -24.73 37.68 2.18
C ALA A 319 -26.08 38.03 1.52
N ALA A 320 -27.00 37.07 1.41
CA ALA A 320 -28.35 37.29 0.87
C ALA A 320 -29.17 38.28 1.72
N GLY A 321 -29.10 38.19 3.05
CA GLY A 321 -29.75 39.14 3.96
C GLY A 321 -29.19 40.56 3.85
N SER A 322 -27.86 40.71 3.72
CA SER A 322 -27.23 42.03 3.53
C SER A 322 -27.57 42.65 2.17
N ALA A 323 -27.67 41.84 1.11
CA ALA A 323 -28.07 42.31 -0.22
C ALA A 323 -29.54 42.74 -0.25
N ALA A 324 -30.43 42.04 0.46
CA ALA A 324 -31.82 42.43 0.62
C ALA A 324 -31.98 43.73 1.42
N ALA A 325 -31.19 43.94 2.48
CA ALA A 325 -31.18 45.18 3.26
C ALA A 325 -30.67 46.38 2.44
N ALA A 326 -29.58 46.22 1.69
CA ALA A 326 -29.04 47.26 0.81
C ALA A 326 -30.00 47.63 -0.34
N ALA A 327 -30.76 46.67 -0.86
CA ALA A 327 -31.80 46.93 -1.85
C ALA A 327 -33.00 47.71 -1.27
N GLY A 328 -33.32 47.50 0.01
CA GLY A 328 -34.36 48.25 0.73
C GLY A 328 -33.98 49.71 1.02
N GLU A 329 -32.71 49.98 1.35
CA GLU A 329 -32.23 51.35 1.60
C GLU A 329 -32.06 52.18 0.31
N GLY A 330 -31.78 51.54 -0.83
CA GLY A 330 -31.74 52.19 -2.15
C GLY A 330 -33.09 52.65 -2.70
N GLN A 331 -34.21 52.13 -2.16
CA GLN A 331 -35.57 52.55 -2.55
C GLN A 331 -36.16 53.67 -1.68
N ALA A 332 -35.55 53.99 -0.53
CA ALA A 332 -36.00 55.09 0.33
C ALA A 332 -35.41 56.47 -0.05
N ALA A 333 -34.39 56.53 -0.93
CA ALA A 333 -33.72 57.77 -1.32
C ALA A 333 -34.23 58.39 -2.65
N ALA A 334 -35.29 57.84 -3.26
CA ALA A 334 -35.81 58.29 -4.57
C ALA A 334 -37.25 58.86 -4.52
N THR A 335 -37.70 59.35 -3.37
CA THR A 335 -39.00 60.04 -3.23
C THR A 335 -38.87 61.29 -2.37
N ALA A 336 -38.12 62.29 -2.82
CA ALA A 336 -38.16 63.64 -2.27
C ALA A 336 -37.64 64.64 -3.31
N ASP A 337 -38.40 64.85 -4.39
CA ASP A 337 -38.43 66.12 -5.12
C ASP A 337 -39.52 66.05 -6.20
N ALA A 338 -40.69 66.61 -5.90
CA ALA A 338 -41.69 66.97 -6.89
C ALA A 338 -42.48 68.17 -6.34
N GLU A 339 -41.96 69.34 -6.70
CA GLU A 339 -42.48 70.67 -6.43
C GLU A 339 -43.79 70.94 -7.19
N ALA A 340 -44.70 71.65 -6.55
CA ALA A 340 -46.03 72.00 -7.04
C ALA A 340 -46.02 73.06 -8.16
N PRO A 341 -47.07 73.15 -8.99
CA PRO A 341 -47.39 74.40 -9.69
C PRO A 341 -48.69 75.06 -9.20
N ALA A 342 -48.66 76.37 -9.35
CA ALA A 342 -49.55 77.39 -8.82
C ALA A 342 -50.93 77.48 -9.49
N ALA A 343 -51.84 78.14 -8.76
CA ALA A 343 -53.20 78.47 -9.15
C ALA A 343 -53.31 79.72 -10.03
N GLU A 344 -54.32 79.75 -10.92
CA GLU A 344 -54.88 80.95 -11.53
C GLU A 344 -56.44 80.95 -11.44
N PRO A 345 -57.11 82.12 -11.50
CA PRO A 345 -58.47 82.36 -10.97
C PRO A 345 -59.60 82.32 -12.05
N PRO A 346 -60.89 82.46 -11.68
CA PRO A 346 -62.01 81.95 -12.48
C PRO A 346 -62.63 82.96 -13.46
N ALA A 347 -63.24 82.44 -14.54
CA ALA A 347 -64.11 83.19 -15.44
C ALA A 347 -65.53 82.57 -15.54
N VAL A 348 -66.47 83.42 -15.14
CA VAL A 348 -67.94 83.56 -15.30
C VAL A 348 -68.70 82.66 -16.29
N GLN A 349 -69.91 82.27 -15.82
CA GLN A 349 -71.05 81.55 -16.42
C GLN A 349 -71.55 82.05 -17.79
N GLN A 350 -72.13 81.12 -18.58
CA GLN A 350 -73.48 81.32 -19.16
C GLN A 350 -74.21 80.01 -19.50
N MET A 351 -75.54 80.10 -19.42
CA MET A 351 -76.60 79.08 -19.45
C MET A 351 -76.94 78.50 -20.84
N GLY A 352 -77.60 77.33 -20.84
CA GLY A 352 -78.45 76.81 -21.93
C GLY A 352 -78.52 75.27 -21.87
N ALA A 353 -79.43 74.63 -21.12
CA ALA A 353 -80.84 74.35 -21.43
C ALA A 353 -81.08 73.08 -22.30
N ALA A 354 -81.77 72.12 -21.67
CA ALA A 354 -82.93 71.32 -22.16
C ALA A 354 -82.78 69.84 -22.56
N ALA A 355 -83.83 69.11 -22.10
CA ALA A 355 -84.43 67.82 -22.50
C ALA A 355 -83.75 66.53 -21.98
N GLU A 356 -84.31 65.76 -21.03
CA GLU A 356 -85.58 64.99 -20.95
C GLU A 356 -85.63 63.66 -21.75
N ALA A 357 -85.95 62.58 -21.01
CA ALA A 357 -86.61 61.28 -21.34
C ALA A 357 -85.86 60.10 -20.66
N GLU A 358 -86.37 59.49 -19.57
CA GLU A 358 -87.29 58.31 -19.55
C GLU A 358 -86.82 57.19 -20.51
N THR A 359 -86.58 55.94 -20.11
CA THR A 359 -87.15 55.06 -19.08
C THR A 359 -86.17 53.93 -18.78
#